data_AF-A0A5C6VCB3-F1
#
_entry.id   AF-A0A5C6VCB3-F1
#
_cell.length_a   1.000
_cell.length_b   1.000
_cell.length_c   1.000
_cell.angle_alpha   90.00
_cell.angle_beta   90.00
_cell.angle_gamma   90.00
#
_symmetry.space_group_name_H-M   'P 1'
#
loop_
_entity.id
_entity.type
_entity.pdbx_description
1 polymer ?
#
loop_
_entity_poly.entity_id
_entity_poly.type
_entity_poly.pdbx_seq_one_letter_code
_entity_poly.pdbx_strand_id
1 'polypeptide(L)' 'MRRFHKPRDEQRSIVIVRSKGYGDWLDCRSAEEARSSLQVFPSELMAAVASAKPSCIKPDPIATS' A
#
# COMPACT_ATOMS: atom_id res chain seq x y z
N MET A 1 -8.71 4.01 -4.55
CA MET A 1 -7.47 4.83 -4.49
C MET A 1 -7.21 5.74 -5.70
N ARG A 2 -8.18 5.98 -6.61
CA ARG A 2 -7.90 6.64 -7.90
C ARG A 2 -7.43 8.11 -7.84
N ARG A 3 -7.70 8.79 -6.73
CA ARG A 3 -7.42 10.24 -6.56
C ARG A 3 -6.03 10.53 -5.98
N PHE A 4 -5.27 9.50 -5.58
CA PHE A 4 -3.95 9.64 -4.94
C PHE A 4 -2.77 9.49 -5.92
N HIS A 5 -3.05 9.39 -7.22
CA HIS A 5 -2.05 9.22 -8.27
C HIS A 5 -2.17 10.37 -9.29
N LYS A 6 -1.08 10.68 -9.99
CA LYS A 6 -1.13 11.67 -11.07
C LYS A 6 -2.06 11.17 -12.19
N PRO A 7 -2.77 12.07 -12.89
CA PRO A 7 -3.54 11.69 -14.08
C PRO A 7 -2.64 11.01 -15.10
N ARG A 8 -3.11 9.89 -15.67
CA ARG A 8 -2.42 9.04 -16.68
C ARG A 8 -1.27 8.17 -16.16
N ASP A 9 -0.88 8.26 -14.89
CA ASP A 9 0.04 7.27 -14.30
C ASP A 9 -0.71 5.96 -14.00
N GLU A 10 0.03 4.85 -14.08
CA GLU A 10 -0.48 3.55 -13.64
C GLU A 10 -0.90 3.64 -12.16
N GLN A 11 -2.13 3.26 -11.87
CA GLN A 11 -2.64 3.29 -10.51
C GLN A 11 -2.37 1.96 -9.84
N ARG A 12 -1.43 1.95 -8.89
CA ARG A 12 -1.10 0.78 -8.08
C ARG A 12 -1.59 1.01 -6.65
N SER A 13 -2.14 -0.02 -6.03
CA SER A 13 -2.53 0.00 -4.62
C SER A 13 -2.15 -1.30 -3.94
N ILE A 14 -1.90 -1.23 -2.63
CA ILE A 14 -1.77 -2.42 -1.81
C ILE A 14 -3.13 -3.10 -1.61
N VAL A 15 -3.11 -4.40 -1.36
CA VAL A 15 -4.27 -5.17 -0.91
C VAL A 15 -4.28 -5.16 0.62
N ILE A 16 -5.45 -4.90 1.20
CA ILE A 16 -5.65 -4.98 2.65
C ILE A 16 -6.48 -6.24 2.91
N VAL A 17 -5.86 -7.26 3.51
CA VAL A 17 -6.55 -8.51 3.83
C VAL A 17 -7.46 -8.30 5.04
N ARG A 18 -8.70 -8.80 4.97
CA ARG A 18 -9.66 -8.75 6.08
C ARG A 18 -9.21 -9.67 7.20
N SER A 19 -9.45 -9.29 8.45
CA SER A 19 -9.13 -10.13 9.62
C SER A 19 -9.67 -11.56 9.52
N LYS A 20 -10.91 -11.72 9.02
CA LYS A 20 -11.55 -13.03 8.80
C LYS A 20 -10.79 -13.91 7.79
N GLY A 21 -10.08 -13.32 6.83
CA GLY A 21 -9.34 -14.03 5.78
C GLY A 21 -7.84 -14.18 6.06
N TYR A 22 -7.36 -13.86 7.26
CA TYR A 22 -5.94 -13.99 7.58
C TYR A 22 -5.45 -15.43 7.59
N GLY A 23 -6.24 -16.37 8.12
CA GLY A 23 -5.88 -17.80 8.11
C GLY A 23 -5.71 -18.30 6.68
N ASP A 24 -6.75 -18.13 5.87
CA ASP A 24 -6.74 -18.53 4.45
C ASP A 24 -5.57 -17.92 3.67
N TRP A 25 -5.23 -16.65 3.94
CA TRP A 25 -4.09 -15.99 3.30
C TRP A 25 -2.74 -16.58 3.74
N LEU A 26 -2.55 -16.86 5.03
CA LEU A 26 -1.31 -17.39 5.58
C LEU A 26 -1.10 -18.88 5.23
N ASP A 27 -2.19 -19.64 5.14
CA ASP A 27 -2.17 -21.07 4.83
C ASP A 27 -2.17 -21.36 3.33
N CYS A 28 -2.39 -20.33 2.50
CA CYS A 28 -2.44 -20.39 1.05
C CYS A 28 -1.26 -21.19 0.46
N ARG A 29 -1.56 -22.23 -0.33
CA ARG A 29 -0.52 -23.13 -0.90
C ARG A 29 -0.33 -22.97 -2.39
N SER A 30 -1.24 -22.29 -3.08
CA SER A 30 -1.14 -22.05 -4.52
C SER A 30 -1.20 -20.57 -4.88
N ALA A 31 -0.63 -20.24 -6.05
CA ALA A 31 -0.69 -18.88 -6.58
C ALA A 31 -2.11 -18.49 -7.03
N GLU A 32 -2.98 -19.45 -7.30
CA GLU A 32 -4.38 -19.19 -7.68
C GLU A 32 -5.20 -18.75 -6.46
N GLU A 33 -5.10 -19.49 -5.36
CA GLU A 33 -5.70 -19.11 -4.06
C GLU A 33 -5.22 -17.72 -3.60
N ALA A 34 -3.92 -17.45 -3.75
CA ALA A 34 -3.34 -16.16 -3.38
C ALA A 34 -3.96 -15.03 -4.22
N ARG A 35 -4.12 -15.23 -5.54
CA ARG A 35 -4.72 -14.24 -6.44
C ARG A 35 -6.17 -13.95 -6.10
N SER A 36 -6.95 -14.95 -5.71
CA SER A 36 -8.34 -14.76 -5.27
C SER A 36 -8.46 -13.87 -4.02
N SER A 37 -7.40 -13.83 -3.19
CA SER A 37 -7.30 -12.95 -2.02
C SER A 37 -6.93 -11.50 -2.38
N LEU A 38 -6.41 -11.24 -3.59
CA LEU A 38 -5.96 -9.91 -4.04
C LEU A 38 -7.13 -9.02 -4.49
N GLN A 39 -8.06 -8.75 -3.59
CA GLN A 39 -9.24 -7.93 -3.85
C GLN A 39 -9.03 -6.47 -3.42
N VAL A 40 -9.67 -5.54 -4.13
CA VAL A 40 -9.65 -4.12 -3.75
C VAL A 40 -10.44 -3.94 -2.46
N PHE A 41 -9.81 -3.33 -1.45
CA PHE A 41 -10.48 -3.04 -0.20
C PHE A 41 -11.55 -1.96 -0.39
N PRO A 42 -12.78 -2.12 0.17
CA PRO A 42 -13.85 -1.15 0.03
C PRO A 42 -13.44 0.23 0.54
N SER A 43 -13.61 1.27 -0.29
CA SER A 43 -13.21 2.64 0.05
C SER A 43 -14.00 3.22 1.22
N GLU A 44 -15.23 2.75 1.41
CA GLU A 44 -16.18 3.20 2.43
C GLU A 44 -15.70 2.85 3.84
N LEU A 45 -14.79 1.87 3.95
CA LEU A 45 -14.18 1.43 5.20
C LEU A 45 -12.81 2.07 5.44
N MET A 46 -12.42 3.05 4.62
CA MET A 46 -11.15 3.77 4.74
C MET A 46 -11.40 5.26 5.00
N ALA A 47 -10.55 5.84 5.85
CA ALA A 47 -10.46 7.28 6.02
C ALA A 47 -9.09 7.77 5.53
N ALA A 48 -9.07 8.90 4.83
CA ALA A 48 -7.85 9.54 4.36
C ALA A 48 -7.77 10.97 4.91
N VAL A 49 -6.61 11.32 5.45
CA VAL A 49 -6.32 12.67 5.98
C VAL A 49 -5.05 13.20 5.32
N ALA A 50 -5.01 14.51 5.06
CA ALA A 50 -3.77 15.15 4.59
C ALA A 50 -2.72 15.09 5.71
N SER A 51 -1.50 14.70 5.37
CA SER A 51 -0.38 14.66 6.31
C SER A 51 0.84 15.30 5.67
N ALA A 52 1.52 16.17 6.41
CA ALA A 52 2.75 16.80 5.96
C ALA A 52 3.86 15.74 5.87
N LYS A 53 4.62 15.76 4.77
CA LYS A 53 5.78 14.88 4.64
C LYS A 53 6.78 15.24 5.76
N PRO A 54 7.28 14.27 6.56
CA PRO A 54 8.33 14.56 7.54
C PRO A 54 9.52 15.17 6.81
N SER A 55 10.12 16.22 7.37
CA SER A 55 11.28 16.86 6.75
C SER A 55 12.39 15.83 6.58
N CYS A 56 12.81 15.61 5.34
CA CYS A 56 14.02 14.84 5.07
C CYS A 56 15.21 15.61 5.66
N ILE A 57 15.82 15.08 6.72
CA ILE A 57 17.12 15.56 7.18
C ILE A 57 18.11 15.14 6.09
N LYS A 58 18.63 16.11 5.33
CA LYS A 58 19.72 15.84 4.39
C LYS A 58 20.98 15.61 5.23
N PRO A 59 21.71 14.50 5.04
CA PRO A 59 23.01 14.35 5.68
C PRO A 59 23.94 15.46 5.17
N ASP A 60 24.69 16.08 6.08
CA ASP A 60 25.70 17.07 5.71
C ASP A 60 26.71 16.45 4.74
N PRO A 61 27.15 17.16 3.70
CA PRO A 61 28.18 16.66 2.82
C PRO A 61 29.44 16.42 3.64
N ILE A 62 29.89 15.17 3.71
CA ILE A 62 31.16 14.79 4.31
C ILE A 62 32.26 15.59 3.60
N ALA A 63 32.93 16.47 4.32
CA ALA A 63 34.08 17.19 3.82
C ALA A 63 35.23 16.18 3.62
N THR A 64 35.46 15.77 2.38
CA THR A 64 36.67 15.04 1.99
C THR A 64 37.87 15.97 2.21
N SER A 65 38.75 15.57 3.13
CA SER A 65 40.10 16.15 3.30
C SER A 65 41.11 15.43 2.42
#